data_AF-A0A6M0LH72-F1
#
_entry.id   AF-A0A6M0LH72-F1
#
_cell.length_a   1.000
_cell.length_b   1.000
_cell.length_c   1.000
_cell.angle_alpha   90.00
_cell.angle_beta   90.00
_cell.angle_gamma   90.00
#
_symmetry.space_group_name_H-M   'P 1'
#
loop_
_entity.id
_entity.type
_entity.pdbx_description
1 polymer ?
#
loop_
_entity_poly.entity_id
_entity_poly.type
_entity_poly.pdbx_seq_one_letter_code
_entity_poly.pdbx_strand_id
1 'polypeptide(L)' 'MNVNRKRPPYNEFKAWMITHSVTRNELKKLLGLTDSTLSHRLNGTGADFSLDEIRLMIGEYGNDIANFFYNLG' A
#
# COMPACT_ATOMS: atom_id res chain seq x y z
N MET A 1 -16.65 -12.44 -12.00
CA MET A 1 -16.54 -12.43 -10.52
C MET A 1 -16.65 -11.00 -10.04
N ASN A 2 -17.65 -10.69 -9.20
CA ASN A 2 -17.73 -9.37 -8.56
C ASN A 2 -16.69 -9.29 -7.44
N VAL A 3 -15.63 -8.52 -7.66
CA VAL A 3 -14.65 -8.22 -6.61
C VAL A 3 -15.29 -7.18 -5.69
N ASN A 4 -15.65 -7.57 -4.47
CA ASN A 4 -16.21 -6.64 -3.49
C ASN A 4 -15.10 -5.69 -2.97
N ARG A 5 -14.95 -4.55 -3.63
CA ARG A 5 -13.96 -3.52 -3.28
C ARG A 5 -14.59 -2.49 -2.35
N LYS A 6 -13.89 -2.20 -1.25
CA LYS A 6 -14.23 -1.14 -0.29
C LYS A 6 -13.69 0.24 -0.72
N ARG A 7 -12.64 0.26 -1.56
CA ARG A 7 -12.02 1.47 -2.11
C ARG A 7 -11.30 1.17 -3.42
N PRO A 8 -10.93 2.20 -4.22
CA PRO A 8 -10.06 2.02 -5.37
C PRO A 8 -8.74 1.31 -4.98
N PRO A 9 -8.22 0.40 -5.82
CA PRO A 9 -6.90 -0.17 -5.61
C PRO A 9 -5.81 0.91 -5.69
N TYR A 10 -4.73 0.74 -4.94
CA TYR A 10 -3.54 1.60 -5.00
C TYR A 10 -2.70 1.31 -6.25
N ASN A 11 -3.25 1.55 -7.44
CA ASN A 11 -2.59 1.20 -8.71
C ASN A 11 -1.33 2.03 -8.96
N GLU A 12 -1.35 3.33 -8.64
CA GLU A 12 -0.18 4.20 -8.78
C GLU A 12 0.95 3.79 -7.83
N PHE A 13 0.64 3.49 -6.58
CA PHE A 13 1.63 2.98 -5.63
C PHE A 13 2.22 1.63 -6.07
N LYS A 14 1.41 0.71 -6.62
CA LYS A 14 1.92 -0.55 -7.19
C LYS A 14 2.87 -0.30 -8.36
N ALA A 15 2.55 0.65 -9.23
CA ALA A 15 3.42 1.01 -10.35
C ALA A 15 4.73 1.62 -9.84
N TRP A 16 4.65 2.51 -8.84
CA TRP A 16 5.82 3.08 -8.17
C TRP A 16 6.72 2.00 -7.54
N MET A 17 6.14 0.99 -6.87
CA MET A 17 6.90 -0.13 -6.33
C MET A 17 7.72 -0.84 -7.42
N ILE A 18 7.12 -1.08 -8.58
CA ILE A 18 7.80 -1.74 -9.71
C ILE A 18 8.96 -0.88 -10.23
N THR A 19 8.74 0.43 -10.42
CA THR A 19 9.76 1.32 -10.96
C THR A 19 10.91 1.59 -9.99
N HIS A 20 10.69 1.43 -8.69
CA HIS A 20 11.70 1.62 -7.64
C HIS A 20 12.26 0.30 -7.08
N SER A 21 11.93 -0.84 -7.72
CA SER A 21 12.36 -2.18 -7.28
C SER A 21 11.96 -2.54 -5.85
N VAL A 22 10.91 -1.91 -5.31
CA VAL A 22 10.37 -2.22 -3.98
C VAL A 22 9.50 -3.47 -4.08
N THR A 23 9.93 -4.52 -3.40
CA THR A 23 9.23 -5.80 -3.41
C THR A 23 8.09 -5.83 -2.40
N ARG A 24 7.08 -6.65 -2.68
CA ARG A 24 6.03 -6.97 -1.70
C ARG A 24 6.60 -7.56 -0.41
N ASN A 25 7.74 -8.26 -0.49
CA ASN A 25 8.36 -8.88 0.67
C ASN A 25 8.98 -7.85 1.62
N GLU A 26 9.62 -6.82 1.07
CA GLU A 26 10.14 -5.69 1.86
C GLU A 26 8.99 -4.95 2.55
N LEU A 27 7.92 -4.65 1.82
CA LEU A 27 6.73 -4.00 2.37
C LEU A 27 6.06 -4.81 3.49
N LYS A 28 5.95 -6.13 3.33
CA LYS A 28 5.44 -7.01 4.40
C LYS A 28 6.32 -6.95 5.64
N LYS A 29 7.64 -7.00 5.47
CA LYS A 29 8.59 -6.98 6.59
C LYS A 29 8.55 -5.64 7.30
N LEU A 30 8.54 -4.54 6.56
CA LEU A 30 8.45 -3.17 7.08
C LEU A 30 7.17 -2.98 7.91
N LEU A 31 6.04 -3.50 7.43
CA LEU A 31 4.73 -3.26 8.04
C LEU A 31 4.25 -4.40 8.96
N GLY A 32 5.02 -5.47 9.13
CA GLY A 32 4.61 -6.64 9.92
C GLY A 32 3.37 -7.36 9.36
N LEU A 33 3.22 -7.43 8.04
CA LEU A 33 2.01 -7.95 7.38
C LEU A 33 2.20 -9.33 6.75
N THR A 34 1.08 -10.05 6.66
CA THR A 34 0.97 -11.22 5.80
C THR A 34 0.79 -10.83 4.33
N ASP A 35 1.04 -11.76 3.40
CA ASP A 35 0.76 -11.55 1.97
C ASP A 35 -0.72 -11.25 1.69
N SER A 36 -1.62 -11.93 2.42
CA SER A 36 -3.05 -11.74 2.29
C SER A 36 -3.45 -10.32 2.71
N THR A 37 -2.98 -9.87 3.88
CA THR A 37 -3.27 -8.51 4.38
C THR A 37 -2.73 -7.45 3.41
N LEU A 38 -1.49 -7.58 2.94
CA LEU A 38 -0.91 -6.65 1.96
C LEU A 38 -1.69 -6.67 0.63
N SER A 39 -2.13 -7.85 0.16
CA SER A 39 -2.97 -7.97 -1.04
C SER A 39 -4.30 -7.24 -0.87
N HIS A 40 -4.99 -7.46 0.24
CA HIS A 40 -6.26 -6.79 0.55
C HIS A 40 -6.12 -5.27 0.63
N ARG A 41 -5.01 -4.78 1.21
CA ARG A 41 -4.73 -3.34 1.28
C ARG A 41 -4.52 -2.73 -0.09
N LEU A 42 -3.62 -3.31 -0.88
CA LEU A 42 -3.27 -2.83 -2.21
C LEU A 42 -4.43 -2.94 -3.21
N ASN A 43 -5.32 -3.93 -3.05
CA ASN A 43 -6.45 -4.16 -3.94
C ASN A 43 -7.75 -3.49 -3.48
N GLY A 44 -7.74 -2.83 -2.31
CA GLY A 44 -8.92 -2.17 -1.77
C GLY A 44 -10.04 -3.13 -1.35
N THR A 45 -9.74 -4.40 -1.09
CA THR A 45 -10.74 -5.43 -0.73
C THR A 45 -10.81 -5.74 0.77
N GLY A 46 -9.98 -5.07 1.58
CA GLY A 46 -9.99 -5.18 3.05
C GLY A 46 -9.81 -3.84 3.75
N ALA A 47 -9.30 -3.86 4.99
CA ALA A 47 -8.93 -2.64 5.71
C ALA A 47 -7.88 -1.83 4.93
N ASP A 48 -7.79 -0.53 5.23
CA ASP A 48 -6.77 0.34 4.63
C ASP A 48 -5.42 0.24 5.32
N PHE A 49 -4.42 0.94 4.77
CA PHE A 49 -3.21 1.27 5.51
C PHE A 49 -3.56 2.24 6.64
N SER A 50 -3.04 1.99 7.84
CA SER A 50 -3.15 2.93 8.94
C SER A 50 -2.20 4.12 8.74
N LEU A 51 -2.44 5.21 9.46
CA LEU A 51 -1.53 6.37 9.42
C LEU A 51 -0.12 6.01 9.88
N ASP A 52 0.03 5.12 10.85
CA ASP A 52 1.35 4.69 11.33
C ASP A 52 2.08 3.84 10.29
N GLU A 53 1.37 3.01 9.54
CA GLU A 53 1.95 2.26 8.42
C GLU A 53 2.37 3.19 7.28
N ILE A 54 1.56 4.21 6.98
CA ILE A 54 1.93 5.24 6.00
C ILE A 54 3.19 5.99 6.46
N ARG A 55 3.28 6.37 7.74
CA ARG A 55 4.47 7.00 8.31
C ARG A 55 5.71 6.13 8.22
N LEU A 56 5.59 4.82 8.48
CA LEU A 56 6.69 3.86 8.32
C LEU A 56 7.16 3.80 6.87
N MET A 57 6.23 3.71 5.92
CA MET A 57 6.60 3.73 4.50
C MET A 57 7.27 5.05 4.12
N ILE A 58 6.79 6.20 4.60
CA ILE A 58 7.39 7.52 4.32
C ILE A 58 8.81 7.61 4.90
N GLY A 59 9.01 7.07 6.10
CA GLY A 59 10.33 7.01 6.73
C GLY A 59 11.33 6.16 5.94
N GLU A 60 10.87 5.05 5.36
CA GLU A 60 11.73 4.13 4.58
C GLU A 60 11.98 4.62 3.15
N TYR A 61 10.96 5.13 2.47
CA TYR A 61 10.99 5.39 1.03
C TYR A 61 10.92 6.88 0.65
N GLY A 62 10.81 7.78 1.62
CA GLY A 62 10.78 9.23 1.42
C GLY A 62 9.38 9.83 1.27
N ASN A 63 9.32 11.16 1.24
CA ASN A 63 8.06 11.92 1.27
C ASN A 63 7.19 11.75 0.01
N ASP A 64 7.79 11.40 -1.13
CA ASP A 64 7.09 11.34 -2.40
C ASP A 64 5.97 10.29 -2.41
N ILE A 65 6.10 9.23 -1.61
CA ILE A 65 5.08 8.18 -1.54
C ILE A 65 3.80 8.66 -0.85
N ALA A 66 3.88 9.71 -0.03
CA ALA A 66 2.75 10.17 0.77
C ALA A 66 1.59 10.59 -0.13
N ASN A 67 1.91 11.11 -1.33
CA ASN A 67 0.96 11.50 -2.36
C ASN A 67 0.01 10.37 -2.79
N PHE A 68 0.44 9.10 -2.71
CA PHE A 68 -0.42 7.96 -3.05
C PHE A 68 -1.53 7.72 -2.03
N PHE A 69 -1.42 8.27 -0.82
CA PHE A 69 -2.34 8.05 0.29
C PHE A 69 -3.18 9.28 0.65
N TYR A 70 -2.85 10.47 0.11
CA TYR A 70 -3.53 11.72 0.42
C TYR A 70 -4.84 11.97 -0.35
N ASN A 71 -5.23 11.12 -1.31
CA ASN A 71 -6.47 11.27 -2.09
C ASN A 71 -7.62 10.36 -1.64
N LEU A 72 -7.65 9.93 -0.37
CA LEU A 72 -8.83 9.29 0.21
C LEU A 72 -9.78 10.35 0.78
N GLY A 73 -10.33 11.16 -0.13
CA GLY A 73 -11.51 12.00 0.08
C GLY A 73 -12.73 11.36 -0.54
#